data_AF-A0A673CK85-F1
#
_entry.id   AF-A0A673CK85-F1
#
_cell.length_a   1.000
_cell.length_b   1.000
_cell.length_c   1.000
_cell.angle_alpha   90.00
_cell.angle_beta   90.00
_cell.angle_gamma   90.00
#
_symmetry.space_group_name_H-M   'P 1'
#
loop_
_entity.id
_entity.type
_entity.pdbx_description
1 polymer ?
#
loop_
_entity_poly.entity_id
_entity_poly.type
_entity_poly.pdbx_seq_one_letter_code
_entity_poly.pdbx_strand_id
1 'polypeptide(L)'
;MASTTSGDIMPTGGRIFTTVPDLFFIPEFVFGGLVWILVASTHVNPPNPLGWVMFVSVFCFVFTTLWFFIFLCGGNQNSVWPTLDVVYHFVAVVFFLSASVGLASVTIGNGRLALAPDSLKIYRLDIAAVVMSYVATLLYFIHAIFSAIRWKRS
;
A
#
# COMPACT_ATOMS: atom_id res chain seq x y z
N MET A 1 29.55 15.24 -32.51
CA MET A 1 29.14 15.00 -31.11
C MET A 1 27.71 15.50 -30.95
N ALA A 2 26.75 14.59 -30.81
CA ALA A 2 25.37 14.95 -30.47
C ALA A 2 25.08 14.30 -29.12
N SER A 3 25.02 15.12 -28.07
CA SER A 3 24.56 14.70 -26.74
C SER A 3 23.06 14.52 -26.82
N THR A 4 22.62 13.27 -26.96
CA THR A 4 21.24 12.89 -26.64
C THR A 4 21.09 13.04 -25.13
N THR A 5 20.54 14.16 -24.69
CA THR A 5 19.91 14.25 -23.37
C THR A 5 18.81 13.21 -23.33
N SER A 6 19.11 12.05 -22.76
CA SER A 6 18.13 11.08 -22.32
C SER A 6 17.25 11.79 -21.30
N GLY A 7 16.15 12.39 -21.76
CA GLY A 7 15.05 12.73 -20.87
C GLY A 7 14.67 11.47 -20.11
N ASP A 8 14.43 11.60 -18.82
CA ASP A 8 14.06 10.52 -17.91
C ASP A 8 12.66 10.02 -18.30
N ILE A 9 12.58 9.21 -19.37
CA ILE A 9 11.33 8.63 -19.88
C ILE A 9 10.87 7.62 -18.82
N MET A 10 9.69 7.87 -18.23
CA MET A 10 9.07 6.93 -17.30
C MET A 10 9.02 5.54 -17.93
N PRO A 11 9.48 4.49 -17.22
CA PRO A 11 9.56 3.14 -17.78
C PRO A 11 8.15 2.65 -18.12
N THR A 12 8.01 2.06 -19.30
CA THR A 12 6.75 1.49 -19.81
C THR A 12 6.94 0.01 -20.13
N GLY A 13 5.89 -0.81 -19.96
CA GLY A 13 5.92 -2.24 -20.28
C GLY A 13 6.76 -3.08 -19.31
N GLY A 14 7.47 -4.10 -19.81
CA GLY A 14 8.19 -5.08 -18.97
C GLY A 14 9.33 -4.52 -18.10
N ARG A 15 9.78 -3.29 -18.34
CA ARG A 15 10.80 -2.62 -17.53
C ARG A 15 10.28 -2.17 -16.15
N ILE A 16 8.97 -2.11 -15.97
CA ILE A 16 8.31 -1.81 -14.68
C ILE A 16 8.65 -2.88 -13.64
N PHE A 17 8.86 -4.14 -14.07
CA PHE A 17 9.29 -5.23 -13.20
C PHE A 17 10.77 -5.16 -12.80
N THR A 18 11.56 -4.24 -13.38
CA THR A 18 13.01 -4.16 -13.17
C THR A 18 13.51 -2.76 -12.79
N THR A 19 12.64 -1.74 -12.84
CA THR A 19 13.00 -0.36 -12.47
C THR A 19 12.40 0.00 -11.13
N VAL A 20 13.25 0.41 -10.19
CA VAL A 20 12.83 1.05 -8.94
C VAL A 20 12.39 2.47 -9.30
N PRO A 21 11.14 2.89 -9.03
CA PRO A 21 10.27 2.43 -7.94
C PRO A 21 9.14 1.45 -8.30
N ASP A 22 8.89 1.18 -9.57
CA ASP A 22 7.68 0.47 -10.00
C ASP A 22 7.65 -1.03 -9.59
N LEU A 23 8.78 -1.59 -9.16
CA LEU A 23 8.82 -2.89 -8.48
C LEU A 23 7.99 -2.92 -7.19
N PHE A 24 7.82 -1.77 -6.51
CA PHE A 24 7.07 -1.68 -5.24
C PHE A 24 5.56 -1.88 -5.39
N PHE A 25 4.99 -1.70 -6.59
CA PHE A 25 3.57 -1.95 -6.83
C PHE A 25 3.15 -3.40 -6.51
N ILE A 26 4.03 -4.37 -6.78
CA ILE A 26 3.74 -5.79 -6.55
C ILE A 26 3.64 -6.12 -5.05
N PRO A 27 4.65 -5.84 -4.20
CA PRO A 27 4.52 -6.07 -2.77
C PRO A 27 3.43 -5.18 -2.16
N GLU A 28 3.24 -3.94 -2.59
CA GLU A 28 2.13 -3.08 -2.12
C GLU A 28 0.76 -3.70 -2.41
N PHE A 29 0.57 -4.28 -3.59
CA PHE A 29 -0.63 -5.02 -3.97
C PHE A 29 -0.83 -6.27 -3.10
N VAL A 30 0.22 -7.06 -2.91
CA VAL A 30 0.16 -8.30 -2.11
C VAL A 30 -0.15 -7.99 -0.64
N PHE A 31 0.63 -7.11 -0.01
CA PHE A 31 0.44 -6.77 1.40
C PHE A 31 -0.85 -5.99 1.63
N GLY A 32 -1.20 -5.06 0.73
CA GLY A 32 -2.48 -4.37 0.75
C GLY A 32 -3.65 -5.35 0.61
N GLY A 33 -3.54 -6.36 -0.24
CA GLY A 33 -4.50 -7.45 -0.40
C GLY A 33 -4.69 -8.29 0.86
N LEU A 34 -3.58 -8.71 1.46
CA LEU A 34 -3.56 -9.55 2.65
C LEU A 34 -4.24 -8.86 3.84
N VAL A 35 -4.05 -7.55 4.02
CA VAL A 35 -4.62 -6.82 5.17
C VAL A 35 -6.14 -6.90 5.19
N TRP A 36 -6.83 -6.53 4.10
CA TRP A 36 -8.29 -6.58 4.10
C TRP A 36 -8.85 -8.00 4.10
N ILE A 37 -8.14 -8.99 3.52
CA ILE A 37 -8.54 -10.41 3.59
C ILE A 37 -8.50 -10.91 5.04
N LEU A 38 -7.41 -10.60 5.76
CA LEU A 38 -7.26 -10.98 7.17
C LEU A 38 -8.30 -10.31 8.05
N VAL A 39 -8.55 -9.01 7.85
CA VAL A 39 -9.59 -8.25 8.59
C VAL A 39 -11.00 -8.77 8.26
N ALA A 40 -11.28 -9.10 7.00
CA ALA A 40 -12.57 -9.69 6.62
C ALA A 40 -12.76 -11.07 7.27
N SER A 41 -11.68 -11.84 7.42
CA SER A 41 -11.74 -13.15 8.07
C SER A 41 -11.99 -13.08 9.58
N THR A 42 -11.84 -11.92 10.24
CA THR A 42 -12.31 -11.71 11.62
C THR A 42 -13.75 -11.22 11.69
N HIS A 43 -14.47 -11.22 10.56
CA HIS A 43 -15.84 -10.71 10.44
C HIS A 43 -15.97 -9.22 10.79
N VAL A 44 -14.87 -8.46 10.75
CA VAL A 44 -14.86 -7.01 11.02
C VAL A 44 -15.50 -6.68 12.38
N ASN A 45 -15.11 -7.44 13.41
CA ASN A 45 -15.61 -7.25 14.79
C ASN A 45 -14.48 -6.81 15.74
N PRO A 46 -14.55 -5.61 16.35
CA PRO A 46 -15.65 -4.65 16.31
C PRO A 46 -15.73 -3.85 14.99
N PRO A 47 -16.94 -3.44 14.55
CA PRO A 47 -17.12 -2.70 13.29
C PRO A 47 -16.30 -1.40 13.21
N ASN A 48 -16.15 -0.72 14.34
CA ASN A 48 -15.28 0.44 14.48
C ASN A 48 -14.14 0.08 15.45
N PRO A 49 -12.85 0.17 15.07
CA PRO A 49 -12.28 0.77 13.86
C PRO A 49 -12.02 -0.17 12.66
N LEU A 50 -12.37 -1.47 12.72
CA LEU A 50 -11.97 -2.41 11.65
C LEU A 50 -12.59 -2.09 10.28
N GLY A 51 -13.78 -1.48 10.24
CA GLY A 51 -14.37 -0.99 9.00
C GLY A 51 -13.52 0.09 8.31
N TRP A 52 -12.87 0.96 9.10
CA TRP A 52 -11.91 1.94 8.57
C TRP A 52 -10.68 1.26 7.96
N VAL A 53 -10.13 0.26 8.65
CA VAL A 53 -8.98 -0.53 8.17
C VAL A 53 -9.32 -1.22 6.84
N MET A 54 -10.49 -1.83 6.77
CA MET A 54 -10.97 -2.48 5.56
C MET A 54 -11.16 -1.49 4.41
N PHE A 55 -11.79 -0.34 4.66
CA PHE A 55 -11.96 0.72 3.66
C PHE A 55 -10.62 1.20 3.10
N VAL A 56 -9.68 1.56 3.97
CA VAL A 56 -8.34 2.03 3.57
C VAL A 56 -7.62 0.99 2.72
N SER A 57 -7.61 -0.26 3.18
CA SER A 57 -6.87 -1.34 2.54
C SER A 57 -7.45 -1.69 1.16
N VAL A 58 -8.78 -1.75 1.02
CA VAL A 58 -9.44 -1.97 -0.28
C VAL A 58 -9.27 -0.78 -1.22
N PHE A 59 -9.42 0.45 -0.71
CA PHE A 59 -9.21 1.67 -1.49
C PHE A 59 -7.80 1.69 -2.09
N CYS A 60 -6.77 1.58 -1.26
CA CYS A 60 -5.39 1.55 -1.75
C CYS A 60 -5.12 0.36 -2.67
N PHE A 61 -5.69 -0.82 -2.40
CA PHE A 61 -5.54 -1.98 -3.29
C PHE A 61 -6.06 -1.71 -4.71
N VAL A 62 -7.26 -1.13 -4.84
CA VAL A 62 -7.86 -0.80 -6.15
C VAL A 62 -7.05 0.28 -6.86
N PHE A 63 -6.66 1.35 -6.16
CA PHE A 63 -5.90 2.44 -6.78
C PHE A 63 -4.48 2.01 -7.18
N THR A 64 -3.77 1.25 -6.34
CA THR A 64 -2.44 0.69 -6.67
C THR A 64 -2.52 -0.24 -7.88
N THR A 65 -3.61 -1.02 -7.99
CA THR A 65 -3.87 -1.87 -9.16
C THR A 65 -4.10 -1.04 -10.42
N LEU A 66 -4.91 0.02 -10.32
CA LEU A 66 -5.19 0.93 -11.43
C LEU A 66 -3.90 1.66 -11.89
N TRP A 67 -3.09 2.13 -10.94
CA TRP A 67 -1.76 2.70 -11.24
C TRP A 67 -0.89 1.68 -11.96
N PHE A 68 -0.78 0.46 -11.42
CA PHE A 68 0.02 -0.59 -12.05
C PHE A 68 -0.36 -0.82 -13.52
N PHE A 69 -1.66 -0.91 -13.84
CA PHE A 69 -2.11 -1.08 -15.23
C PHE A 69 -1.85 0.14 -16.12
N ILE A 70 -2.03 1.36 -15.61
CA ILE A 70 -1.77 2.58 -16.37
C ILE A 70 -0.29 2.70 -16.73
N PHE A 71 0.60 2.42 -15.77
CA PHE A 71 2.03 2.39 -16.01
C PHE A 71 2.39 1.27 -17.00
N LEU A 72 1.80 0.08 -16.86
CA LEU A 72 1.99 -1.05 -17.78
C LEU A 72 1.63 -0.70 -19.23
N CYS A 73 0.48 -0.06 -19.44
CA CYS A 73 0.01 0.38 -20.75
C CYS A 73 0.74 1.62 -21.29
N GLY A 74 1.64 2.24 -20.51
CA GLY A 74 2.40 3.41 -20.91
C GLY A 74 1.58 4.70 -21.00
N GLY A 75 0.47 4.79 -20.26
CA GLY A 75 -0.37 6.00 -20.19
C GLY A 75 0.25 7.17 -19.43
N ASN A 76 1.46 6.99 -18.89
CA ASN A 76 2.11 7.92 -17.96
C ASN A 76 2.93 9.05 -18.62
N GLN A 77 2.79 9.32 -19.92
CA GLN A 77 3.74 10.19 -20.66
C GLN A 77 3.58 11.70 -20.41
N ASN A 78 2.54 12.15 -19.72
CA ASN A 78 2.32 13.58 -19.41
C ASN A 78 3.14 14.06 -18.19
N SER A 79 3.50 15.34 -18.18
CA SER A 79 4.26 15.98 -17.08
C SER A 79 3.55 15.97 -15.71
N VAL A 80 2.23 15.71 -15.68
CA VAL A 80 1.44 15.67 -14.44
C VAL A 80 1.60 14.34 -13.67
N TRP A 81 2.00 13.25 -14.35
CA TRP A 81 2.09 11.91 -13.74
C TRP A 81 3.05 11.79 -12.57
N PRO A 82 4.28 12.36 -12.61
CA PRO A 82 5.18 12.32 -11.47
C PRO A 82 4.59 12.99 -10.22
N THR A 83 3.84 14.09 -10.38
CA THR A 83 3.17 14.76 -9.25
C THR A 83 2.02 13.93 -8.68
N LEU A 84 1.15 13.38 -9.54
CA LEU A 84 0.04 12.54 -9.11
C LEU A 84 0.52 11.29 -8.36
N ASP A 85 1.62 10.70 -8.84
CA ASP A 85 2.25 9.55 -8.23
C ASP A 85 2.74 9.83 -6.81
N VAL A 86 3.43 10.95 -6.58
CA VAL A 86 3.86 11.39 -5.24
C VAL A 86 2.67 11.60 -4.30
N VAL A 87 1.65 12.33 -4.77
CA VAL A 87 0.47 12.65 -3.96
C VAL A 87 -0.26 11.38 -3.55
N TYR A 88 -0.47 10.45 -4.49
CA TYR A 88 -1.13 9.18 -4.21
C TYR A 88 -0.38 8.38 -3.14
N HIS A 89 0.92 8.13 -3.34
CA HIS A 89 1.70 7.32 -2.40
C HIS A 89 1.79 7.99 -1.02
N PHE A 90 1.91 9.32 -0.96
CA PHE A 90 1.86 10.03 0.31
C PHE A 90 0.52 9.88 1.05
N VAL A 91 -0.61 10.03 0.34
CA VAL A 91 -1.95 9.81 0.92
C VAL A 91 -2.11 8.36 1.38
N ALA A 92 -1.64 7.39 0.58
CA ALA A 92 -1.67 5.98 0.92
C ALA A 92 -0.89 5.69 2.22
N VAL A 93 0.28 6.30 2.43
CA VAL A 93 1.04 6.20 3.69
C VAL A 93 0.21 6.68 4.87
N VAL A 94 -0.38 7.87 4.77
CA VAL A 94 -1.16 8.46 5.87
C VAL A 94 -2.38 7.58 6.21
N PHE A 95 -3.05 7.07 5.18
CA PHE A 95 -4.20 6.19 5.37
C PHE A 95 -3.79 4.85 5.99
N PHE A 96 -2.75 4.19 5.48
CA PHE A 96 -2.28 2.91 6.02
C PHE A 96 -1.70 3.05 7.43
N LEU A 97 -1.05 4.17 7.74
CA LEU A 97 -0.61 4.46 9.11
C LEU A 97 -1.82 4.60 10.05
N SER A 98 -2.85 5.34 9.64
CA SER A 98 -4.10 5.48 10.40
C SER A 98 -4.78 4.12 10.64
N ALA A 99 -4.90 3.31 9.59
CA ALA A 99 -5.45 1.97 9.67
C ALA A 99 -4.63 1.05 10.60
N SER A 100 -3.30 1.10 10.51
CA SER A 100 -2.39 0.28 11.33
C SER A 100 -2.51 0.60 12.82
N VAL A 101 -2.67 1.88 13.19
CA VAL A 101 -2.89 2.28 14.58
C VAL A 101 -4.24 1.78 15.11
N GLY A 102 -5.30 1.91 14.30
CA GLY A 102 -6.63 1.40 14.65
C GLY A 102 -6.64 -0.11 14.84
N LEU A 103 -6.01 -0.83 13.91
CA LEU A 103 -5.89 -2.28 13.95
C LEU A 103 -5.07 -2.74 15.17
N ALA A 104 -3.91 -2.12 15.44
CA ALA A 104 -3.08 -2.44 16.59
C ALA A 104 -3.81 -2.24 17.93
N SER A 105 -4.65 -1.20 18.03
CA SER A 105 -5.46 -0.93 19.21
C SER A 105 -6.47 -2.06 19.48
N VAL A 106 -7.14 -2.56 18.43
CA VAL A 106 -8.05 -3.71 18.51
C VAL A 106 -7.30 -4.97 18.89
N THR A 107 -6.14 -5.24 18.28
CA THR A 107 -5.31 -6.41 18.57
C THR A 107 -4.91 -6.47 20.04
N ILE A 108 -4.49 -5.35 20.63
CA ILE A 108 -4.15 -5.30 22.07
C ILE A 108 -5.37 -5.62 22.94
N GLY A 109 -6.55 -5.12 22.58
CA GLY A 109 -7.81 -5.45 23.25
C GLY A 109 -8.13 -6.95 23.19
N ASN A 110 -8.06 -7.53 22.00
CA ASN A 110 -8.31 -8.96 21.77
C ASN A 110 -7.28 -9.84 22.50
N GLY A 111 -6.02 -9.43 22.58
CA GLY A 111 -4.98 -10.14 23.32
C GLY A 111 -5.24 -10.27 24.82
N ARG A 112 -5.93 -9.30 25.42
CA ARG A 112 -6.32 -9.34 26.85
C ARG A 112 -7.51 -10.29 27.12
N LEU A 113 -8.30 -10.57 26.10
CA LEU A 113 -9.53 -11.38 26.18
C LEU A 113 -9.35 -12.79 25.58
N ALA A 114 -8.19 -13.09 25.00
CA ALA A 114 -7.89 -14.34 24.31
C ALA A 114 -7.66 -15.52 25.27
N LEU A 115 -8.74 -15.98 25.92
CA LEU A 115 -8.73 -17.08 26.89
C LEU A 115 -9.20 -18.41 26.28
N ALA A 116 -10.02 -18.35 25.23
CA ALA A 116 -10.58 -19.51 24.54
C ALA A 116 -9.92 -19.75 23.17
N PRO A 117 -9.91 -21.00 22.65
CA PRO A 117 -9.28 -21.33 21.36
C PRO A 117 -9.75 -20.44 20.20
N ASP A 118 -11.05 -20.13 20.11
CA ASP A 118 -11.60 -19.29 19.05
C ASP A 118 -11.13 -17.84 19.15
N SER A 119 -11.12 -17.26 20.36
CA SER A 119 -10.60 -15.92 20.61
C SER A 119 -9.09 -15.81 20.33
N LEU A 120 -8.34 -16.88 20.58
CA LEU A 120 -6.91 -16.96 20.34
C LEU A 120 -6.60 -17.01 18.83
N LYS A 121 -7.45 -17.71 18.05
CA LYS A 121 -7.38 -17.71 16.58
C LYS A 121 -7.59 -16.31 16.01
N ILE A 122 -8.62 -15.59 16.47
CA ILE A 122 -8.90 -14.21 16.02
C ILE A 122 -7.72 -13.29 16.37
N TYR A 123 -7.22 -13.36 17.60
CA TYR A 123 -6.07 -12.57 18.03
C TYR A 123 -4.82 -12.80 17.15
N ARG A 124 -4.52 -14.04 16.78
CA ARG A 124 -3.40 -14.36 15.87
C ARG A 124 -3.60 -13.78 14.47
N LEU A 125 -4.85 -13.78 13.98
CA LEU A 125 -5.20 -13.20 12.69
C LEU A 125 -5.02 -11.68 12.70
N ASP A 126 -5.44 -11.02 13.78
CA ASP A 126 -5.25 -9.59 13.99
C ASP A 126 -3.77 -9.23 14.10
N ILE A 127 -2.94 -10.03 14.77
CA ILE A 127 -1.49 -9.83 14.80
C ILE A 127 -0.90 -9.87 13.38
N ALA A 128 -1.26 -10.88 12.59
CA ALA A 128 -0.79 -11.00 11.22
C ALA A 128 -1.22 -9.78 10.39
N ALA A 129 -2.48 -9.34 10.53
CA ALA A 129 -3.00 -8.18 9.83
C ALA A 129 -2.25 -6.89 10.20
N VAL A 130 -1.93 -6.68 11.48
CA VAL A 130 -1.12 -5.53 11.96
C VAL A 130 0.26 -5.54 11.33
N VAL A 131 0.95 -6.68 11.35
CA VAL A 131 2.30 -6.77 10.76
C VAL A 131 2.25 -6.44 9.27
N MET A 132 1.29 -7.02 8.55
CA MET A 132 1.13 -6.75 7.12
C MET A 132 0.75 -5.29 6.83
N SER A 133 -0.05 -4.64 7.68
CA SER A 133 -0.44 -3.23 7.49
C SER A 133 0.74 -2.27 7.71
N TYR A 134 1.61 -2.55 8.68
CA TYR A 134 2.85 -1.78 8.85
C TYR A 134 3.84 -2.01 7.72
N VAL A 135 3.96 -3.24 7.20
CA VAL A 135 4.78 -3.52 6.03
C VAL A 135 4.24 -2.76 4.80
N ALA A 136 2.92 -2.77 4.57
CA ALA A 136 2.30 -1.99 3.51
C ALA A 136 2.59 -0.49 3.68
N THR A 137 2.45 0.05 4.90
CA THR A 137 2.76 1.45 5.21
C THR A 137 4.21 1.79 4.83
N LEU A 138 5.17 0.93 5.19
CA LEU A 138 6.58 1.12 4.89
C LEU A 138 6.85 1.11 3.38
N LEU A 139 6.22 0.19 2.65
CA LEU A 139 6.35 0.09 1.20
C LEU A 139 5.84 1.36 0.51
N TYR A 140 4.62 1.79 0.83
CA TYR A 140 4.07 3.05 0.32
C TYR A 140 4.96 4.25 0.65
N PHE A 141 5.61 4.24 1.83
CA PHE A 141 6.50 5.33 2.25
C PHE A 141 7.79 5.38 1.44
N ILE A 142 8.41 4.21 1.25
CA ILE A 142 9.60 4.08 0.40
C ILE A 142 9.27 4.48 -1.04
N HIS A 143 8.11 4.05 -1.55
CA HIS A 143 7.64 4.44 -2.87
C HIS A 143 7.44 5.95 -2.96
N ALA A 144 6.76 6.58 -2.00
CA ALA A 144 6.58 8.03 -1.96
C ALA A 144 7.92 8.80 -1.99
N ILE A 145 8.96 8.31 -1.30
CA ILE A 145 10.30 8.91 -1.34
C ILE A 145 10.89 8.82 -2.74
N PHE A 146 10.88 7.64 -3.37
CA PHE A 146 11.42 7.47 -4.71
C PHE A 146 10.64 8.26 -5.76
N SER A 147 9.31 8.30 -5.66
CA SER A 147 8.45 9.15 -6.48
C SER A 147 8.79 10.62 -6.31
N ALA A 148 9.06 11.08 -5.09
CA ALA A 148 9.43 12.48 -4.83
C ALA A 148 10.81 12.82 -5.43
N ILE A 149 11.77 11.90 -5.35
CA ILE A 149 13.07 12.04 -6.02
C ILE A 149 12.90 12.12 -7.54
N ARG A 150 12.05 11.27 -8.12
CA ARG A 150 11.71 11.25 -9.56
C ARG A 150 11.04 12.55 -9.99
N TRP A 151 10.05 13.01 -9.24
CA TRP A 151 9.36 14.27 -9.50
C TRP A 151 10.31 15.47 -9.48
N LYS A 152 11.26 15.54 -8.54
CA LYS A 152 12.25 16.63 -8.46
C LYS A 152 13.21 16.66 -9.66
N ARG A 153 13.38 15.54 -10.37
CA ARG A 153 14.26 15.42 -11.55
C ARG A 153 13.54 15.65 -12.88
N SER A 154 12.20 15.63 -12.88
CA SER A 154 11.34 15.86 -14.05
C SER A 154 11.13 17.35 -14.28
#